data_AF-A0A932JG87-F1
#
_entry.id   AF-A0A932JG87-F1
#
_cell.length_a   1.000
_cell.length_b   1.000
_cell.length_c   1.000
_cell.angle_alpha   90.00
_cell.angle_beta   90.00
_cell.angle_gamma   90.00
#
_symmetry.space_group_name_H-M   'P 1'
#
loop_
_entity.id
_entity.type
_entity.pdbx_description
1 polymer ?
#
loop_
_entity_poly.entity_id
_entity_poly.type
_entity_poly.pdbx_seq_one_letter_code
_entity_poly.pdbx_strand_id
1 'polypeptide(L)' 'MSDSTIITQTKNWINAVVISCNFCPFASKAMLKESIRYVVLPNANVESSLELLADELRFLKDTENFETTFIIL' A
#
# COMPACT_ATOMS: atom_id res chain seq x y z
N MET A 1 -14.00 -1.02 11.68
CA MET A 1 -13.64 0.25 10.99
C MET A 1 -13.87 0.06 9.51
N SER A 2 -14.17 1.11 8.74
CA SER A 2 -14.27 0.97 7.27
C SER A 2 -12.89 1.00 6.63
N ASP A 3 -12.73 0.31 5.50
CA ASP A 3 -11.47 0.27 4.73
C ASP A 3 -10.97 1.68 4.39
N SER A 4 -11.89 2.58 4.02
CA SER A 4 -11.57 4.00 3.75
C SER A 4 -10.91 4.69 4.94
N THR A 5 -11.34 4.38 6.17
CA THR A 5 -10.75 4.94 7.39
C THR A 5 -9.33 4.41 7.59
N ILE A 6 -9.14 3.10 7.43
CA ILE A 6 -7.85 2.41 7.58
C ILE A 6 -6.83 2.94 6.55
N ILE A 7 -7.27 3.08 5.29
CA ILE A 7 -6.44 3.61 4.21
C ILE A 7 -6.05 5.06 4.48
N THR A 8 -6.99 5.89 4.94
CA THR A 8 -6.70 7.31 5.26
C THR A 8 -5.68 7.42 6.40
N GLN A 9 -5.84 6.62 7.45
CA GLN A 9 -4.88 6.57 8.57
C GLN A 9 -3.50 6.11 8.10
N THR A 10 -3.45 5.10 7.22
CA THR A 10 -2.20 4.58 6.64
C THR A 10 -1.50 5.62 5.79
N LYS A 11 -2.23 6.34 4.92
CA LYS A 11 -1.69 7.46 4.13
C LYS A 11 -1.06 8.54 5.02
N ASN A 12 -1.74 8.90 6.11
CA ASN A 12 -1.23 9.88 7.07
C ASN A 12 0.04 9.40 7.75
N TRP A 13 0.09 8.12 8.16
CA TRP A 13 1.28 7.51 8.74
C TRP A 13 2.46 7.47 7.76
N ILE A 14 2.23 7.13 6.48
CA ILE A 14 3.29 7.16 5.45
C ILE A 14 3.89 8.58 5.34
N ASN A 15 3.06 9.62 5.32
CA ASN A 15 3.55 11.00 5.26
C ASN A 15 4.30 11.41 6.54
N ALA A 16 3.70 11.16 7.70
CA ALA A 16 4.23 11.64 8.98
C ALA A 16 5.46 10.86 9.48
N VAL A 17 5.60 9.59 9.08
CA VAL A 17 6.68 8.71 9.57
C VAL A 17 7.59 8.28 8.43
N VAL A 18 7.07 7.58 7.41
CA VAL A 18 7.93 6.99 6.37
C VAL A 18 8.67 8.06 5.56
N ILE A 19 7.98 9.11 5.16
CA ILE A 19 8.55 10.21 4.36
C ILE A 19 9.31 11.19 5.27
N SER A 20 8.68 11.65 6.34
CA SER A 20 9.28 12.67 7.22
C SER A 20 10.53 12.17 7.94
N CYS A 21 10.60 10.89 8.31
CA CYS A 21 11.79 10.27 8.89
C CYS A 21 12.73 9.66 7.84
N ASN A 22 12.45 9.84 6.55
CA ASN A 22 13.26 9.37 5.42
C ASN A 22 13.56 7.85 5.47
N PHE A 23 12.57 7.02 5.85
CA PHE A 23 12.72 5.57 5.91
C PHE A 23 12.65 4.91 4.53
N CYS A 24 11.93 5.51 3.60
CA CYS A 24 11.88 5.03 2.22
C CYS A 24 12.11 6.20 1.26
N PRO A 25 13.22 6.20 0.50
CA PRO A 25 13.52 7.28 -0.44
C PRO A 25 12.54 7.31 -1.64
N PHE A 26 11.79 6.22 -1.87
CA PHE A 26 10.87 6.08 -3.00
C PHE A 26 9.43 6.49 -2.66
N ALA A 27 9.05 6.49 -1.37
CA ALA A 27 7.65 6.67 -0.94
C ALA A 27 7.09 8.05 -1.29
N SER A 28 7.90 9.11 -1.19
CA SER A 28 7.45 10.49 -1.46
C SER A 28 6.97 10.67 -2.90
N LYS A 29 7.74 10.17 -3.88
CA LYS A 29 7.39 10.26 -5.30
C LYS A 29 6.10 9.49 -5.61
N ALA A 30 5.98 8.26 -5.11
CA ALA A 30 4.81 7.43 -5.36
C ALA A 30 3.54 8.03 -4.74
N MET A 31 3.66 8.62 -3.55
CA MET A 31 2.55 9.30 -2.85
C MET A 31 2.10 10.57 -3.59
N LEU A 32 3.03 11.43 -4.04
CA LEU A 32 2.72 12.65 -4.79
C LEU A 32 2.03 12.37 -6.13
N LYS A 33 2.38 11.25 -6.77
CA LYS A 33 1.76 10.79 -8.02
C LYS A 33 0.42 10.07 -7.83
N GLU A 34 -0.01 9.88 -6.59
CA GLU A 34 -1.16 9.04 -6.25
C GLU A 34 -1.08 7.61 -6.83
N SER A 35 0.15 7.13 -7.04
CA SER A 35 0.46 5.86 -7.71
C SER A 35 0.65 4.70 -6.73
N ILE A 36 0.14 4.85 -5.50
CA ILE A 36 0.13 3.79 -4.48
C ILE A 36 -1.28 3.21 -4.43
N ARG A 37 -1.39 1.91 -4.70
CA ARG A 37 -2.61 1.14 -4.47
C ARG A 37 -2.67 0.67 -3.02
N TYR A 38 -3.84 0.72 -2.40
CA TYR A 38 -4.03 0.29 -1.02
C TYR A 38 -5.03 -0.85 -0.97
N VAL A 39 -4.68 -1.94 -0.29
CA VAL A 39 -5.57 -3.09 -0.10
C VAL A 39 -5.60 -3.47 1.38
N VAL A 40 -6.81 -3.57 1.93
CA VAL A 40 -7.02 -3.99 3.33
C VAL A 40 -7.40 -5.46 3.33
N LEU A 41 -6.62 -6.28 4.03
CA LEU A 41 -6.85 -7.72 4.22
C LEU A 41 -7.22 -7.99 5.69
N PRO A 42 -8.51 -7.97 6.05
CA PRO A 42 -8.92 -8.25 7.41
C PRO A 42 -8.66 -9.71 7.79
N ASN A 43 -8.25 -9.96 9.03
CA ASN A 43 -7.97 -11.30 9.56
C ASN A 43 -6.90 -12.05 8.75
N ALA A 44 -5.85 -11.33 8.35
CA ALA A 44 -4.76 -11.90 7.58
C ALA A 44 -4.15 -13.13 8.27
N ASN A 45 -3.92 -14.17 7.47
CA ASN A 45 -3.07 -15.30 7.83
C ASN A 45 -2.02 -15.48 6.73
N VAL A 46 -1.08 -16.41 6.92
CA VAL A 46 0.04 -16.58 5.99
C VAL A 46 -0.45 -16.92 4.57
N GLU A 47 -1.42 -17.82 4.46
CA GLU A 47 -1.97 -18.26 3.17
C GLU A 47 -2.68 -17.13 2.45
N SER A 48 -3.62 -16.44 3.13
CA SER A 48 -4.35 -15.32 2.53
C SER A 48 -3.46 -14.13 2.18
N SER A 49 -2.39 -13.91 2.96
CA SER A 49 -1.40 -12.86 2.67
C SER A 49 -0.57 -13.18 1.43
N LEU A 50 -0.19 -14.45 1.24
CA LEU A 50 0.58 -14.89 0.08
C LEU A 50 -0.27 -14.88 -1.20
N GLU A 51 -1.52 -15.30 -1.12
CA GLU A 51 -2.48 -15.21 -2.22
C GLU A 51 -2.67 -13.77 -2.66
N LEU A 52 -2.94 -12.87 -1.71
CA LEU A 52 -3.12 -11.46 -2.01
C LEU A 52 -1.84 -10.82 -2.58
N LEU A 53 -0.66 -11.17 -2.05
CA LEU A 53 0.61 -10.70 -2.57
C LEU A 53 0.81 -11.14 -4.03
N ALA A 54 0.52 -12.40 -4.36
CA ALA A 54 0.63 -12.91 -5.71
C ALA A 54 -0.30 -12.17 -6.69
N ASP A 55 -1.53 -11.88 -6.26
CA ASP A 55 -2.50 -11.15 -7.08
C ASP A 55 -2.09 -9.68 -7.28
N GLU A 56 -1.58 -9.02 -6.26
CA GLU A 56 -1.13 -7.62 -6.38
C GLU A 56 0.15 -7.49 -7.20
N LEU A 57 1.05 -8.49 -7.18
CA LEU A 57 2.19 -8.54 -8.09
C LEU A 57 1.76 -8.69 -9.56
N ARG A 58 0.74 -9.52 -9.83
CA ARG A 58 0.15 -9.62 -11.19
C ARG A 58 -0.50 -8.29 -11.60
N PHE A 59 -1.25 -7.68 -10.70
CA PHE A 59 -1.89 -6.39 -10.94
C PHE A 59 -0.87 -5.30 -11.32
N LEU A 60 0.22 -5.19 -10.56
CA LEU A 60 1.28 -4.20 -10.82
C LEU A 60 2.06 -4.49 -12.11
N LYS A 61 2.16 -5.76 -12.51
CA LYS A 61 2.76 -6.13 -13.79
C LYS A 61 1.90 -5.66 -14.97
N ASP A 62 0.59 -5.76 -14.85
CA ASP A 62 -0.34 -5.50 -15.95
C ASP A 62 -0.86 -4.05 -15.96
N THR A 63 -0.55 -3.24 -14.93
CA THR A 63 -1.04 -1.86 -14.78
C THR A 63 0.11 -0.87 -14.60
N GLU A 64 0.22 0.12 -15.48
CA GLU A 64 1.25 1.16 -15.39
C GLU A 64 0.88 2.34 -14.47
N ASN A 65 -0.38 2.45 -14.07
CA ASN A 65 -0.87 3.58 -13.26
C ASN A 65 -0.39 3.54 -11.80
N PHE A 66 0.04 2.38 -11.31
CA PHE A 66 0.46 2.18 -9.94
C PHE A 66 1.93 1.74 -9.90
N GLU A 67 2.75 2.48 -9.16
CA GLU A 67 4.17 2.13 -8.96
C GLU A 67 4.33 1.06 -7.88
N THR A 68 3.37 0.94 -6.95
CA THR A 68 3.42 -0.02 -5.84
C THR A 68 2.04 -0.28 -5.22
N THR A 69 1.93 -1.39 -4.48
CA THR A 69 0.79 -1.73 -3.64
C THR A 69 1.21 -1.78 -2.18
N PHE A 70 0.41 -1.18 -1.31
CA PHE A 70 0.50 -1.29 0.14
C PHE A 70 -0.60 -2.23 0.65
N ILE A 71 -0.20 -3.42 1.11
CA ILE A 71 -1.11 -4.40 1.73
C ILE A 71 -1.17 -4.10 3.23
N ILE A 72 -2.39 -3.91 3.76
CA ILE A 72 -2.67 -3.58 5.15
C ILE A 72 -3.35 -4.80 5.78
N LEU A 73 -2.64 -5.46 6.69
CA LEU A 73 -3.05 -6.71 7.36
C LEU A 73 -3.80 -6.46 8.67
#